data_AF-A0A5R9ATZ7-F1
#
_entry.id   AF-A0A5R9ATZ7-F1
#
_cell.length_a   1.000
_cell.length_b   1.000
_cell.length_c   1.000
_cell.angle_alpha   90.00
_cell.angle_beta   90.00
_cell.angle_gamma   90.00
#
_symmetry.space_group_name_H-M   'P 1'
#
loop_
_entity.id
_entity.type
_entity.pdbx_description
1 polymer ?
#
loop_
_entity_poly.entity_id
_entity_poly.type
_entity_poly.pdbx_seq_one_letter_code
_entity_poly.pdbx_strand_id
1 'polypeptide(L)'
;MGKNLEYKVIFISWMVLVTFFSLFSFSGVDTSRFNIPHMDKAVHFTFYFVMVILAFVAKTKGEWQGSNTLKLLWHITLFSILYGIVIEVLQHVATVNRHGDSLDVLANSTGAIVAMLLLRFLFLRKLSLK
;
A
#
# COMPACT_ATOMS: atom_id res chain seq x y z
N MET A 1 -4.89 -25.22 8.21
CA MET A 1 -5.51 -24.04 8.86
C MET A 1 -4.52 -22.86 9.04
N GLY A 2 -3.20 -23.08 9.20
CA GLY A 2 -2.19 -22.03 9.50
C GLY A 2 -1.95 -20.93 8.46
N LYS A 3 -1.73 -21.27 7.18
CA LYS A 3 -1.31 -20.29 6.15
C LYS A 3 -2.27 -19.10 5.94
N ASN A 4 -3.57 -19.27 6.17
CA ASN A 4 -4.53 -18.16 6.02
C ASN A 4 -4.38 -17.13 7.15
N LEU A 5 -4.11 -17.60 8.36
CA LEU A 5 -3.90 -16.74 9.52
C LEU A 5 -2.59 -15.96 9.37
N GLU A 6 -1.53 -16.63 8.93
CA GLU A 6 -0.21 -16.02 8.69
C GLU A 6 -0.28 -14.81 7.75
N TYR A 7 -0.88 -14.96 6.55
CA TYR A 7 -0.97 -13.83 5.61
C TYR A 7 -1.83 -12.68 6.13
N LYS A 8 -2.89 -12.98 6.90
CA LYS A 8 -3.71 -11.94 7.53
C LYS A 8 -2.93 -11.18 8.60
N VAL A 9 -2.16 -11.87 9.42
CA VAL A 9 -1.30 -11.24 10.44
C VAL A 9 -0.28 -10.33 9.76
N ILE A 10 0.41 -10.82 8.72
CA ILE A 10 1.37 -10.03 7.95
C ILE A 10 0.71 -8.77 7.36
N PHE A 11 -0.47 -8.90 6.76
CA PHE A 11 -1.21 -7.77 6.21
C PHE A 11 -1.59 -6.75 7.29
N ILE A 12 -2.13 -7.20 8.42
CA ILE A 12 -2.52 -6.32 9.53
C ILE A 12 -1.30 -5.61 10.11
N SER A 13 -0.19 -6.33 10.32
CA SER A 13 1.07 -5.74 10.77
C SER A 13 1.57 -4.67 9.81
N TRP A 14 1.46 -4.90 8.49
CA TRP A 14 1.82 -3.90 7.48
C TRP A 14 0.90 -2.68 7.54
N MET A 15 -0.41 -2.86 7.69
CA MET A 15 -1.35 -1.73 7.85
C MET A 15 -1.00 -0.88 9.07
N VAL A 16 -0.70 -1.50 10.20
CA VAL A 16 -0.27 -0.79 11.42
C VAL A 16 1.03 -0.02 11.17
N LEU A 17 2.00 -0.65 10.50
CA LEU A 17 3.26 0.00 10.12
C LEU A 17 3.01 1.23 9.24
N VAL A 18 2.23 1.09 8.17
CA VAL A 18 1.92 2.21 7.26
C VAL A 18 1.25 3.35 8.01
N THR A 19 0.24 3.08 8.83
CA THR A 19 -0.43 4.12 9.65
C THR A 19 0.55 4.84 10.56
N PHE A 20 1.36 4.06 11.31
CA PHE A 20 2.29 4.63 12.26
C PHE A 20 3.30 5.53 11.55
N PHE A 21 3.98 5.02 10.52
CA PHE A 21 5.01 5.78 9.82
C PHE A 21 4.47 6.93 8.97
N SER A 22 3.21 6.87 8.50
CA SER A 22 2.60 7.99 7.79
C SER A 22 2.15 9.11 8.73
N LEU A 23 1.75 8.81 9.96
CA LEU A 23 1.29 9.83 10.93
C LEU A 23 2.40 10.34 11.85
N PHE A 24 3.46 9.55 12.06
CA PHE A 24 4.58 9.90 12.91
C PHE A 24 5.54 10.88 12.22
N SER A 25 6.15 11.78 12.98
CA SER A 25 7.15 12.74 12.51
C SER A 25 8.44 12.61 13.32
N PHE A 26 9.58 12.58 12.63
CA PHE A 26 10.91 12.55 13.25
C PHE A 26 11.45 13.96 13.55
N SER A 27 10.57 14.94 13.78
CA SER A 27 10.95 16.31 14.13
C SER A 27 11.93 16.32 15.31
N GLY A 28 13.13 16.87 15.11
CA GLY A 28 14.20 16.94 16.12
C GLY A 28 15.28 15.87 16.00
N VAL A 29 15.18 14.93 15.05
CA VAL A 29 16.26 13.98 14.72
C VAL A 29 17.11 14.57 13.59
N ASP A 30 18.44 14.53 13.73
CA ASP A 30 19.37 14.95 12.66
C ASP A 30 19.31 13.95 11.49
N THR A 31 18.61 14.35 10.42
CA THR A 31 18.46 13.57 9.17
C THR A 31 19.40 14.05 8.07
N SER A 32 20.34 14.95 8.35
CA SER A 32 21.23 15.56 7.34
C SER A 32 22.00 14.56 6.50
N ARG A 33 22.36 13.40 7.07
CA ARG A 33 23.05 12.29 6.37
C ARG A 33 22.17 11.51 5.39
N PHE A 34 20.84 11.66 5.48
CA PHE A 34 19.85 10.89 4.70
C PHE A 34 18.93 11.79 3.87
N ASN A 35 19.35 13.01 3.55
CA ASN A 35 18.56 13.97 2.78
C ASN A 35 18.53 13.61 1.28
N ILE A 36 17.80 12.54 0.95
CA ILE A 36 17.52 12.14 -0.44
C ILE A 36 16.24 12.88 -0.89
N PRO A 37 16.29 13.69 -1.96
CA PRO A 37 15.11 14.42 -2.44
C PRO A 37 13.94 13.47 -2.75
N HIS A 38 12.74 13.85 -2.30
CA HIS A 38 11.48 13.12 -2.56
C HIS A 38 11.44 11.66 -2.07
N MET A 39 12.33 11.26 -1.16
CA MET A 39 12.37 9.89 -0.61
C MET A 39 11.06 9.52 0.09
N ASP A 40 10.41 10.48 0.74
CA ASP A 40 9.08 10.32 1.33
C ASP A 40 8.04 9.83 0.31
N LYS A 41 8.07 10.36 -0.93
CA LYS A 41 7.17 9.92 -2.00
C LYS A 41 7.44 8.48 -2.42
N ALA A 42 8.71 8.07 -2.46
CA ALA A 42 9.08 6.69 -2.74
C ALA A 42 8.64 5.72 -1.64
N VAL A 43 8.71 6.14 -0.37
CA VAL A 43 8.21 5.39 0.78
C VAL A 43 6.69 5.21 0.69
N HIS A 44 5.95 6.29 0.44
CA HIS A 44 4.50 6.27 0.23
C HIS A 44 4.09 5.36 -0.93
N PHE A 45 4.73 5.50 -2.09
CA PHE A 45 4.52 4.58 -3.21
C PHE A 45 4.71 3.11 -2.78
N THR A 46 5.79 2.81 -2.06
CA THR A 46 6.14 1.45 -1.62
C THR A 46 5.12 0.91 -0.61
N PHE A 47 4.67 1.74 0.33
CA PHE A 47 3.67 1.37 1.34
C PHE A 47 2.39 0.86 0.69
N TYR A 48 1.84 1.61 -0.27
CA TYR A 48 0.58 1.26 -0.93
C TYR A 48 0.75 0.18 -1.99
N PHE A 49 1.90 0.11 -2.65
CA PHE A 49 2.26 -1.00 -3.52
C PHE A 49 2.26 -2.34 -2.77
N VAL A 50 2.99 -2.41 -1.65
CA VAL A 50 3.07 -3.62 -0.81
C VAL A 50 1.71 -3.92 -0.16
N MET A 51 0.96 -2.90 0.26
CA MET A 51 -0.38 -3.05 0.84
C MET A 51 -1.31 -3.82 -0.11
N VAL A 52 -1.38 -3.44 -1.39
CA VAL A 52 -2.22 -4.12 -2.38
C VAL A 52 -1.79 -5.57 -2.58
N ILE A 53 -0.49 -5.84 -2.66
CA ILE A 53 0.03 -7.21 -2.81
C ILE A 53 -0.32 -8.07 -1.60
N LEU A 54 -0.08 -7.57 -0.38
CA LEU A 54 -0.37 -8.30 0.84
C LEU A 54 -1.87 -8.53 1.03
N ALA A 55 -2.70 -7.52 0.76
CA ALA A 55 -4.16 -7.66 0.80
C ALA A 55 -4.64 -8.72 -0.20
N PHE A 56 -4.08 -8.72 -1.41
CA PHE A 56 -4.40 -9.72 -2.43
C PHE A 56 -4.02 -11.12 -1.96
N VAL A 57 -2.77 -11.34 -1.55
CA VAL A 57 -2.28 -12.64 -1.07
C VAL A 57 -3.06 -13.11 0.17
N ALA A 58 -3.38 -12.22 1.10
CA ALA A 58 -4.16 -12.57 2.28
C ALA A 58 -5.58 -13.04 1.95
N LYS A 59 -6.19 -12.53 0.87
CA LYS A 59 -7.54 -12.92 0.44
C LYS A 59 -7.55 -14.11 -0.51
N THR A 60 -6.58 -14.22 -1.41
CA THR A 60 -6.57 -15.23 -2.48
C THR A 60 -5.62 -16.38 -2.23
N LYS A 61 -4.76 -16.28 -1.20
CA LYS A 61 -3.64 -17.20 -0.94
C LYS A 61 -2.65 -17.27 -2.11
N GLY A 62 -2.59 -16.22 -2.94
CA GLY A 62 -1.76 -16.18 -4.14
C GLY A 62 -2.34 -16.92 -5.34
N GLU A 63 -3.59 -17.38 -5.27
CA GLU A 63 -4.27 -18.06 -6.37
C GLU A 63 -5.20 -17.13 -7.14
N TRP A 64 -5.31 -17.34 -8.45
CA TRP A 64 -6.24 -16.58 -9.28
C TRP A 64 -7.38 -17.49 -9.76
N GLN A 65 -8.62 -17.11 -9.45
CA GLN A 65 -9.84 -17.89 -9.67
C GLN A 65 -10.79 -17.14 -10.63
N GLY A 66 -10.27 -16.74 -11.80
CA GLY A 66 -11.05 -16.09 -12.86
C GLY A 66 -11.52 -14.66 -12.56
N SER A 67 -12.75 -14.33 -12.98
CA SER A 67 -13.30 -12.97 -12.97
C SER A 67 -13.56 -12.40 -11.57
N ASN A 68 -13.87 -13.26 -10.59
CA ASN A 68 -14.06 -12.85 -9.19
C ASN A 68 -12.77 -12.29 -8.59
N THR A 69 -11.61 -12.84 -8.95
CA THR A 69 -10.31 -12.34 -8.48
C THR A 69 -10.00 -10.95 -9.04
N LEU A 70 -10.37 -10.66 -10.29
CA LEU A 70 -10.18 -9.33 -10.88
C LEU A 70 -11.06 -8.29 -10.18
N LYS A 71 -12.34 -8.63 -9.91
CA LYS A 71 -13.24 -7.76 -9.13
C LYS A 71 -12.66 -7.50 -7.74
N LEU A 72 -12.21 -8.54 -7.04
CA LEU A 72 -11.57 -8.40 -5.73
C LEU A 72 -10.35 -7.47 -5.78
N LEU A 73 -9.48 -7.63 -6.78
CA LEU A 73 -8.29 -6.78 -6.93
C LEU A 73 -8.65 -5.31 -7.12
N TRP A 74 -9.71 -5.01 -7.88
CA TRP A 74 -10.24 -3.65 -8.00
C TRP A 74 -10.72 -3.09 -6.64
N HIS A 75 -11.46 -3.88 -5.85
CA HIS A 75 -11.92 -3.44 -4.52
C HIS A 75 -10.74 -3.20 -3.57
N ILE A 76 -9.72 -4.06 -3.59
CA ILE A 76 -8.50 -3.88 -2.79
C ILE A 76 -7.77 -2.59 -3.17
N THR A 77 -7.65 -2.33 -4.48
CA THR A 77 -6.95 -1.14 -4.99
C THR A 77 -7.71 0.13 -4.60
N LEU A 78 -9.04 0.15 -4.80
CA LEU A 78 -9.89 1.27 -4.40
C LEU A 78 -9.83 1.51 -2.89
N PHE A 79 -9.92 0.45 -2.09
CA PHE A 79 -9.77 0.55 -0.64
C PHE A 79 -8.43 1.17 -0.25
N SER A 80 -7.33 0.73 -0.87
CA SER A 80 -5.98 1.23 -0.58
C SER A 80 -5.84 2.72 -0.93
N ILE A 81 -6.40 3.16 -2.05
CA ILE A 81 -6.41 4.58 -2.44
C ILE A 81 -7.20 5.42 -1.43
N LEU A 82 -8.41 4.99 -1.09
CA LEU A 82 -9.25 5.70 -0.11
C LEU A 82 -8.59 5.75 1.26
N TYR A 83 -7.93 4.65 1.67
CA TYR A 83 -7.16 4.59 2.89
C TYR A 83 -6.06 5.66 2.90
N GLY A 84 -5.31 5.81 1.80
CA GLY A 84 -4.28 6.83 1.69
C GLY A 84 -4.80 8.25 1.73
N ILE A 85 -5.93 8.51 1.07
CA ILE A 85 -6.59 9.81 1.16
C ILE A 85 -6.99 10.11 2.61
N VAL A 86 -7.56 9.14 3.33
CA VAL A 86 -7.90 9.31 4.75
C VAL A 86 -6.67 9.60 5.60
N ILE A 87 -5.56 8.89 5.38
CA ILE A 87 -4.30 9.14 6.10
C ILE A 87 -3.77 10.55 5.83
N GLU A 88 -3.78 11.03 4.59
CA GLU A 88 -3.35 12.40 4.26
C GLU A 88 -4.26 13.48 4.87
N VAL A 89 -5.57 13.23 4.92
CA VAL A 89 -6.51 14.09 5.64
C VAL A 89 -6.20 14.09 7.15
N LEU A 90 -5.92 12.93 7.74
CA LEU A 90 -5.55 12.82 9.15
C LEU A 90 -4.24 13.55 9.46
N GLN A 91 -3.25 13.47 8.58
CA GLN A 91 -2.03 14.27 8.73
C GLN A 91 -2.37 15.77 8.76
N HIS A 92 -3.22 16.23 7.84
CA HIS A 92 -3.61 17.63 7.77
C HIS A 92 -4.39 18.14 9.00
N VAL A 93 -5.32 17.33 9.55
CA VAL A 93 -6.25 17.80 10.61
C VAL A 93 -5.87 17.35 12.02
N ALA A 94 -5.06 16.31 12.17
CA ALA A 94 -4.83 15.65 13.47
C ALA A 94 -3.34 15.55 13.85
N THR A 95 -2.41 16.10 13.07
CA THR A 95 -0.98 16.09 13.41
C THR A 95 -0.37 17.49 13.39
N VAL A 96 0.60 17.74 14.27
CA VAL A 96 1.24 19.06 14.42
C VAL A 96 2.50 19.17 13.57
N ASN A 97 3.31 18.10 13.53
CA ASN A 97 4.63 18.08 12.89
C ASN A 97 4.66 17.25 11.59
N ARG A 98 3.50 16.85 11.07
CA ARG A 98 3.32 16.15 9.79
C ARG A 98 2.26 16.92 9.00
N HIS A 99 2.49 17.09 7.71
CA HIS A 99 1.58 17.85 6.85
C HIS A 99 1.13 16.94 5.72
N GLY A 100 -0.19 16.85 5.52
CA GLY A 100 -0.75 16.14 4.38
C GLY A 100 -0.30 16.80 3.08
N ASP A 101 0.05 15.98 2.10
CA ASP A 101 0.58 16.43 0.80
C ASP A 101 -0.20 15.78 -0.35
N SER A 102 -0.65 16.60 -1.30
CA SER A 102 -1.32 16.10 -2.51
C SER A 102 -0.40 15.20 -3.36
N LEU A 103 0.92 15.41 -3.30
CA LEU A 103 1.89 14.53 -3.94
C LEU A 103 2.01 13.17 -3.21
N ASP A 104 1.75 13.12 -1.91
CA ASP A 104 1.65 11.84 -1.17
C ASP A 104 0.39 11.08 -1.60
N VAL A 105 -0.75 11.76 -1.77
CA VAL A 105 -1.96 11.14 -2.35
C VAL A 105 -1.66 10.53 -3.72
N LEU A 106 -0.91 11.23 -4.57
CA LEU A 106 -0.50 10.72 -5.88
C LEU A 106 0.45 9.52 -5.76
N ALA A 107 1.46 9.60 -4.88
CA ALA A 107 2.39 8.50 -4.64
C ALA A 107 1.67 7.23 -4.12
N ASN A 108 0.77 7.39 -3.15
CA ASN A 108 -0.06 6.32 -2.59
C ASN A 108 -0.90 5.67 -3.70
N SER A 109 -1.58 6.50 -4.49
CA SER A 109 -2.47 6.03 -5.55
C SER A 109 -1.71 5.32 -6.67
N THR A 110 -0.57 5.86 -7.09
CA THR A 110 0.27 5.24 -8.12
C THR A 110 0.86 3.92 -7.64
N GLY A 111 1.32 3.83 -6.38
CA GLY A 111 1.78 2.58 -5.78
C GLY A 111 0.71 1.49 -5.83
N ALA A 112 -0.52 1.81 -5.40
CA ALA A 112 -1.64 0.89 -5.42
C ALA A 112 -1.99 0.43 -6.86
N ILE A 113 -2.04 1.36 -7.82
CA ILE A 113 -2.35 1.06 -9.23
C ILE A 113 -1.25 0.20 -9.86
N VAL A 114 0.03 0.51 -9.63
CA VAL A 114 1.15 -0.26 -10.17
C VAL A 114 1.14 -1.69 -9.63
N ALA A 115 0.86 -1.89 -8.34
CA ALA A 115 0.70 -3.23 -7.77
C ALA A 115 -0.44 -4.01 -8.43
N MET A 116 -1.58 -3.37 -8.66
CA MET A 116 -2.71 -3.97 -9.39
C MET A 116 -2.30 -4.39 -10.80
N LEU A 117 -1.63 -3.51 -11.55
CA LEU A 117 -1.18 -3.80 -12.92
C LEU A 117 -0.17 -4.95 -12.93
N LEU A 118 0.76 -4.99 -11.99
CA LEU A 118 1.72 -6.09 -11.82
C LEU A 118 1.01 -7.42 -11.58
N LEU A 119 0.07 -7.48 -10.62
CA LEU A 119 -0.68 -8.69 -10.29
C LEU A 119 -1.51 -9.17 -11.50
N ARG A 120 -2.14 -8.24 -12.23
CA ARG A 120 -2.86 -8.55 -13.47
C ARG A 120 -1.94 -9.10 -14.55
N PHE A 121 -0.77 -8.49 -14.75
CA PHE A 121 0.23 -8.95 -15.72
C PHE A 121 0.73 -10.36 -15.39
N LEU A 122 1.08 -10.62 -14.13
CA LEU A 122 1.53 -11.95 -13.68
C LEU A 122 0.46 -13.02 -13.90
N PHE A 123 -0.81 -12.68 -13.71
CA PHE A 123 -1.91 -13.59 -14.01
C PHE A 123 -2.06 -13.89 -15.51
N LEU A 124 -2.06 -12.86 -16.35
CA LEU A 124 -2.16 -13.03 -17.80
C LEU A 124 -1.01 -13.89 -18.33
N ARG A 125 0.20 -13.70 -17.81
CA ARG A 125 1.36 -14.53 -18.12
C ARG A 125 1.15 -15.99 -17.69
N LYS A 126 0.57 -16.24 -16.52
CA LYS A 126 0.26 -17.60 -16.04
C LYS A 126 -0.77 -18.31 -16.92
N LEU A 127 -1.71 -17.59 -17.52
CA LEU A 127 -2.65 -18.17 -18.48
C LEU A 127 -1.98 -18.52 -19.82
N SER A 128 -1.07 -17.67 -20.31
CA SER A 128 -0.35 -17.91 -21.58
C SER A 128 0.60 -19.12 -21.56
N LEU A 129 0.96 -19.61 -20.38
CA LEU A 129 1.87 -20.75 -20.20
C LEU A 129 1.12 -22.08 -19.98
N LYS A 130 -0.22 -22.07 -20.00
CA LYS A 130 -1.07 -23.25 -19.95
C LYS A 130 -1.66 -23.54 -21.32
#